data_AF-A0A3C2CJ77-F1
#
_entry.id   AF-A0A3C2CJ77-F1
#
_cell.length_a   1.000
_cell.length_b   1.000
_cell.length_c   1.000
_cell.angle_alpha   90.00
_cell.angle_beta   90.00
_cell.angle_gamma   90.00
#
_symmetry.space_group_name_H-M   'P 1'
#
loop_
_entity.id
_entity.type
_entity.pdbx_description
1 polymer ?
#
loop_
_entity_poly.entity_id
_entity_poly.type
_entity_poly.pdbx_seq_one_letter_code
_entity_poly.pdbx_strand_id
1 'polypeptide(L)'
;DGERRQKEIEIWNAATAEITERMAEVLADDQFNPIDMMMKSGARGNMMQVRQIAGMRGLVANPRGDLIPRPIKSNFREGLAMLEYFIATPGARKGLVDTALRTADSGYLTRRLVDVCQELIINDEDVFATGKPVRSVWVENIREDETGFRSHIETKLFSRTLAEDVKLSDGSIYEKGTIVGEDEMVTLRDDPAVERVRVLSPLTDDSDQGVSGACYGMSLATGKPIEIGEAVGVIAAQSIGEPGTQLTMRTFHTGGVAAAGRDIAAGLPRVVELFEARTP
;
A
#
# COMPACT_ATOMS: atom_id res chain seq x y z
N ASP A 1 37.69 -2.79 5.41
CA ASP A 1 36.96 -3.53 4.35
C ASP A 1 35.49 -3.17 4.20
N GLY A 2 34.69 -3.17 5.27
CA GLY A 2 33.26 -2.78 5.21
C GLY A 2 33.04 -1.36 4.67
N GLU A 3 33.76 -0.37 5.20
CA GLU A 3 33.64 1.04 4.78
C GLU A 3 34.04 1.25 3.32
N ARG A 4 35.09 0.56 2.83
CA ARG A 4 35.52 0.62 1.43
C ARG A 4 34.41 0.10 0.51
N ARG A 5 33.84 -1.05 0.84
CA ARG A 5 32.74 -1.66 0.06
C ARG A 5 31.51 -0.75 0.02
N GLN A 6 31.18 -0.09 1.13
CA GLN A 6 30.06 0.83 1.19
C GLN A 6 30.28 2.06 0.30
N LYS A 7 31.48 2.66 0.36
CA LYS A 7 31.86 3.76 -0.54
C LYS A 7 31.83 3.33 -2.02
N GLU A 8 32.31 2.13 -2.34
CA GLU A 8 32.23 1.57 -3.71
C GLU A 8 30.76 1.46 -4.19
N ILE A 9 29.85 0.99 -3.33
CA ILE A 9 28.42 0.90 -3.62
C ILE A 9 27.81 2.29 -3.86
N GLU A 10 28.13 3.26 -3.02
CA GLU A 10 27.62 4.63 -3.13
C GLU A 10 28.04 5.27 -4.45
N ILE A 11 29.31 5.13 -4.85
CA ILE A 11 29.81 5.64 -6.13
C ILE A 11 29.05 5.04 -7.31
N TRP A 12 28.83 3.71 -7.30
CA TRP A 12 28.12 3.05 -8.39
C TRP A 12 26.63 3.37 -8.45
N ASN A 13 26.00 3.59 -7.29
CA ASN A 13 24.62 4.07 -7.24
C ASN A 13 24.50 5.49 -7.80
N ALA A 14 25.44 6.39 -7.44
CA ALA A 14 25.49 7.75 -7.99
C ALA A 14 25.66 7.74 -9.51
N ALA A 15 26.60 6.95 -10.03
CA ALA A 15 26.80 6.81 -11.47
C ALA A 15 25.55 6.26 -12.19
N THR A 16 24.88 5.28 -11.58
CA THR A 16 23.65 4.71 -12.13
C THR A 16 22.51 5.75 -12.15
N ALA A 17 22.41 6.60 -11.12
CA ALA A 17 21.42 7.67 -11.05
C ALA A 17 21.66 8.73 -12.13
N GLU A 18 22.90 9.18 -12.30
CA GLU A 18 23.28 10.16 -13.34
C GLU A 18 22.96 9.64 -14.76
N ILE A 19 23.28 8.37 -15.05
CA ILE A 19 22.92 7.74 -16.33
C ILE A 19 21.40 7.69 -16.51
N THR A 20 20.64 7.44 -15.44
CA THR A 20 19.17 7.39 -15.51
C THR A 20 18.58 8.76 -15.84
N GLU A 21 19.09 9.81 -15.22
CA GLU A 21 18.66 11.20 -15.45
C GLU A 21 18.94 11.62 -16.90
N ARG A 22 20.18 11.43 -17.36
CA ARG A 22 20.55 11.74 -18.76
C ARG A 22 19.75 10.94 -19.78
N MET A 23 19.51 9.66 -19.51
CA MET A 23 18.67 8.82 -20.36
C MET A 23 17.22 9.34 -20.42
N ALA A 24 16.67 9.79 -19.30
CA ALA A 24 15.32 10.35 -19.25
C ALA A 24 15.22 11.67 -20.04
N GLU A 25 16.22 12.55 -19.95
CA GLU A 25 16.31 13.78 -20.76
C GLU A 25 16.29 13.45 -22.26
N VAL A 26 17.14 12.53 -22.71
CA VAL A 26 17.24 12.14 -24.13
C VAL A 26 15.97 11.47 -24.63
N LEU A 27 15.32 10.64 -23.82
CA LEU A 27 14.04 10.01 -24.18
C LEU A 27 12.91 11.02 -24.33
N ALA A 28 12.92 12.08 -23.53
CA ALA A 28 11.89 13.12 -23.55
C ALA A 28 12.07 14.12 -24.71
N ASP A 29 13.28 14.27 -25.24
CA ASP A 29 13.58 15.12 -26.39
C ASP A 29 12.94 14.59 -27.69
N ASP A 30 12.81 13.27 -27.83
CA ASP A 30 12.10 12.63 -28.94
C ASP A 30 10.59 12.53 -28.65
N GLN A 31 9.84 13.53 -29.15
CA GLN A 31 8.41 13.71 -28.91
C GLN A 31 7.53 12.48 -29.21
N PHE A 32 7.93 11.61 -30.14
CA PHE A 32 7.16 10.43 -30.55
C PHE A 32 7.86 9.11 -30.21
N ASN A 33 8.76 9.12 -29.24
CA ASN A 33 9.42 7.91 -28.79
C ASN A 33 8.39 6.92 -28.18
N PRO A 34 8.19 5.73 -28.78
CA PRO A 34 7.18 4.78 -28.30
C PRO A 34 7.46 4.28 -26.87
N ILE A 35 8.73 4.18 -26.47
CA ILE A 35 9.12 3.74 -25.12
C ILE A 35 8.75 4.79 -24.09
N ASP A 36 9.01 6.07 -24.39
CA ASP A 36 8.64 7.18 -23.51
C ASP A 36 7.10 7.31 -23.39
N MET A 37 6.38 7.21 -24.51
CA MET A 37 4.91 7.24 -24.53
C MET A 37 4.29 6.10 -23.71
N MET A 38 4.81 4.86 -23.83
CA MET A 38 4.30 3.72 -23.05
C MET A 38 4.52 3.87 -21.55
N MET A 39 5.64 4.49 -21.14
CA MET A 39 5.92 4.76 -19.74
C MET A 39 5.09 5.91 -19.18
N LYS A 40 5.06 7.07 -19.86
CA LYS A 40 4.34 8.27 -19.40
C LYS A 40 2.83 8.05 -19.36
N SER A 41 2.28 7.25 -20.26
CA SER A 41 0.85 6.88 -20.24
C SER A 41 0.49 5.91 -19.11
N GLY A 42 1.46 5.32 -18.41
CA GLY A 42 1.22 4.27 -17.41
C GLY A 42 0.76 2.93 -18.01
N ALA A 43 0.76 2.79 -19.34
CA ALA A 43 0.29 1.58 -20.01
C ALA A 43 1.18 0.38 -19.69
N ARG A 44 2.52 0.55 -19.80
CA ARG A 44 3.49 -0.50 -19.46
C ARG A 44 4.89 0.07 -19.36
N GLY A 45 5.64 -0.43 -18.38
CA GLY A 45 7.06 -0.12 -18.23
C GLY A 45 7.33 0.86 -17.09
N ASN A 46 8.57 0.87 -16.61
CA ASN A 46 9.03 1.86 -15.65
C ASN A 46 10.46 2.31 -16.02
N MET A 47 10.87 3.47 -15.50
CA MET A 47 12.17 4.05 -15.82
C MET A 47 13.34 3.11 -15.47
N MET A 48 13.18 2.31 -14.43
CA MET A 48 14.15 1.29 -14.01
C MET A 48 14.33 0.16 -15.03
N GLN A 49 13.28 -0.22 -15.76
CA GLN A 49 13.34 -1.21 -16.83
C GLN A 49 14.00 -0.63 -18.08
N VAL A 50 13.66 0.60 -18.45
CA VAL A 50 14.28 1.30 -19.58
C VAL A 50 15.76 1.52 -19.35
N ARG A 51 16.15 1.84 -18.11
CA ARG A 51 17.55 1.93 -17.68
C ARG A 51 18.32 0.64 -17.96
N GLN A 52 17.72 -0.53 -17.73
CA GLN A 52 18.38 -1.81 -18.00
C GLN A 52 18.53 -2.10 -19.50
N ILE A 53 17.67 -1.52 -20.34
CA ILE A 53 17.69 -1.70 -21.80
C ILE A 53 18.70 -0.77 -22.46
N ALA A 54 18.72 0.50 -22.07
CA ALA A 54 19.42 1.57 -22.80
C ALA A 54 20.47 2.34 -21.98
N GLY A 55 20.53 2.15 -20.66
CA GLY A 55 21.47 2.83 -19.78
C GLY A 55 22.51 1.86 -19.20
N MET A 56 22.34 1.53 -17.92
CA MET A 56 23.19 0.59 -17.20
C MET A 56 22.32 -0.33 -16.34
N ARG A 57 22.67 -1.62 -16.26
CA ARG A 57 21.97 -2.55 -15.36
C ARG A 57 22.25 -2.21 -13.89
N GLY A 58 23.51 -1.93 -13.56
CA GLY A 58 23.94 -1.42 -12.26
C GLY A 58 24.40 -2.53 -11.31
N LEU A 59 24.27 -2.27 -9.99
CA LEU A 59 24.64 -3.22 -8.95
C LEU A 59 23.63 -4.38 -8.86
N VAL A 60 24.16 -5.57 -8.58
CA VAL A 60 23.37 -6.78 -8.36
C VAL A 60 23.55 -7.32 -6.96
N ALA A 61 22.49 -7.92 -6.41
CA ALA A 61 22.53 -8.56 -5.10
C ALA A 61 23.01 -10.01 -5.19
N ASN A 62 23.84 -10.43 -4.23
CA ASN A 62 24.18 -11.83 -4.03
C ASN A 62 22.97 -12.60 -3.41
N PRO A 63 23.01 -13.95 -3.33
CA PRO A 63 21.94 -14.73 -2.69
C PRO A 63 21.70 -14.41 -1.21
N ARG A 64 22.67 -13.79 -0.52
CA ARG A 64 22.50 -13.33 0.87
C ARG A 64 21.75 -12.00 0.96
N GLY A 65 21.61 -11.27 -0.15
CA GLY A 65 20.99 -9.95 -0.21
C GLY A 65 21.99 -8.79 -0.24
N ASP A 66 23.30 -9.05 -0.11
CA ASP A 66 24.31 -7.99 -0.13
C ASP A 66 24.60 -7.55 -1.58
N LEU A 67 24.85 -6.26 -1.75
CA LEU A 67 25.29 -5.71 -3.03
C LEU A 67 26.71 -6.15 -3.37
N ILE A 68 26.90 -6.69 -4.57
CA ILE A 68 28.21 -7.02 -5.10
C ILE A 68 28.85 -5.71 -5.58
N PRO A 69 30.01 -5.29 -5.04
CA PRO A 69 30.63 -3.99 -5.35
C PRO A 69 31.24 -3.89 -6.78
N ARG A 70 30.89 -4.83 -7.64
CA ARG A 70 31.25 -4.87 -9.06
C ARG A 70 29.94 -4.76 -9.87
N PRO A 71 29.65 -3.59 -10.47
CA PRO A 71 28.42 -3.39 -11.22
C PRO A 71 28.49 -4.11 -12.58
N ILE A 72 27.32 -4.25 -13.18
CA ILE A 72 27.17 -4.58 -14.60
C ILE A 72 27.05 -3.26 -15.35
N LYS A 73 28.07 -2.93 -16.14
CA LYS A 73 28.17 -1.64 -16.84
C LYS A 73 27.35 -1.66 -18.12
N SER A 74 27.31 -2.81 -18.78
CA SER A 74 26.55 -2.99 -20.01
C SER A 74 25.03 -3.01 -19.76
N ASN A 75 24.29 -2.71 -20.80
CA ASN A 75 22.84 -2.83 -20.86
C ASN A 75 22.42 -3.98 -21.80
N PHE A 76 21.12 -4.28 -21.85
CA PHE A 76 20.63 -5.36 -22.69
C PHE A 76 20.74 -5.10 -24.20
N ARG A 77 20.81 -3.83 -24.63
CA ARG A 77 21.05 -3.48 -26.02
C ARG A 77 22.50 -3.76 -26.44
N GLU A 78 23.46 -3.47 -25.58
CA GLU A 78 24.89 -3.73 -25.78
C GLU A 78 25.25 -5.21 -25.64
N GLY A 79 24.48 -5.94 -24.82
CA GLY A 79 24.75 -7.32 -24.46
C GLY A 79 25.63 -7.43 -23.21
N LEU A 80 25.46 -8.53 -22.47
CA LEU A 80 26.19 -8.78 -21.22
C LEU A 80 27.40 -9.66 -21.46
N ALA A 81 28.55 -9.31 -20.87
CA ALA A 81 29.70 -10.20 -20.84
C ALA A 81 29.39 -11.48 -20.04
N MET A 82 30.11 -12.58 -20.30
CA MET A 82 29.90 -13.86 -19.61
C MET A 82 29.89 -13.70 -18.09
N LEU A 83 30.84 -12.93 -17.54
CA LEU A 83 30.93 -12.70 -16.10
C LEU A 83 29.73 -11.89 -15.57
N GLU A 84 29.31 -10.86 -16.30
CA GLU A 84 28.16 -10.01 -15.92
C GLU A 84 26.85 -10.81 -15.92
N TYR A 85 26.67 -11.68 -16.92
CA TYR A 85 25.54 -12.60 -16.98
C TYR A 85 25.57 -13.59 -15.81
N PHE A 86 26.75 -14.15 -15.51
CA PHE A 86 26.91 -15.10 -14.40
C PHE A 86 26.61 -14.47 -13.05
N ILE A 87 27.09 -13.25 -12.75
CA ILE A 87 26.83 -12.58 -11.47
C ILE A 87 25.36 -12.13 -11.31
N ALA A 88 24.63 -11.90 -12.41
CA ALA A 88 23.21 -11.55 -12.35
C ALA A 88 22.30 -12.76 -12.04
N THR A 89 22.74 -13.97 -12.37
CA THR A 89 21.92 -15.19 -12.32
C THR A 89 21.50 -15.59 -10.91
N PRO A 90 22.38 -15.59 -9.88
CA PRO A 90 22.00 -16.00 -8.53
C PRO A 90 20.90 -15.13 -7.91
N GLY A 91 20.96 -13.80 -8.11
CA GLY A 91 19.94 -12.87 -7.63
C GLY A 91 18.60 -13.08 -8.32
N ALA A 92 18.61 -13.30 -9.65
CA ALA A 92 17.40 -13.60 -10.41
C ALA A 92 16.75 -14.93 -9.96
N ARG A 93 17.56 -15.99 -9.78
CA ARG A 93 17.07 -17.29 -9.30
C ARG A 93 16.48 -17.19 -7.89
N LYS A 94 17.13 -16.44 -6.99
CA LYS A 94 16.59 -16.21 -5.64
C LYS A 94 15.22 -15.52 -5.73
N GLY A 95 15.08 -14.47 -6.54
CA GLY A 95 13.79 -13.80 -6.73
C GLY A 95 12.68 -14.74 -7.20
N LEU A 96 12.97 -15.65 -8.15
CA LEU A 96 12.00 -16.65 -8.62
C LEU A 96 11.61 -17.64 -7.52
N VAL A 97 12.58 -18.11 -6.73
CA VAL A 97 12.35 -19.04 -5.62
C VAL A 97 11.56 -18.35 -4.50
N ASP A 98 11.93 -17.12 -4.14
CA ASP A 98 11.26 -16.35 -3.08
C ASP A 98 9.80 -16.06 -3.46
N THR A 99 9.50 -15.76 -4.73
CA THR A 99 8.12 -15.66 -5.19
C THR A 99 7.37 -16.96 -4.97
N ALA A 100 7.92 -18.09 -5.42
CA ALA A 100 7.23 -19.38 -5.32
C ALA A 100 6.99 -19.82 -3.88
N LEU A 101 7.95 -19.56 -2.98
CA LEU A 101 7.83 -19.93 -1.57
C LEU A 101 6.88 -19.01 -0.80
N ARG A 102 6.98 -17.69 -0.99
CA ARG A 102 6.24 -16.72 -0.18
C ARG A 102 4.76 -16.59 -0.54
N THR A 103 4.34 -17.10 -1.70
CA THR A 103 2.91 -17.26 -2.00
C THR A 103 2.21 -18.14 -0.96
N ALA A 104 2.88 -19.18 -0.46
CA ALA A 104 2.32 -20.05 0.57
C ALA A 104 2.12 -19.31 1.90
N ASP A 105 3.07 -18.46 2.30
CA ASP A 105 2.99 -17.68 3.54
C ASP A 105 1.81 -16.70 3.50
N SER A 106 1.62 -16.00 2.38
CA SER A 106 0.48 -15.10 2.23
C SER A 106 -0.84 -15.86 2.18
N GLY A 107 -0.90 -17.00 1.49
CA GLY A 107 -2.09 -17.85 1.45
C GLY A 107 -2.46 -18.39 2.83
N TYR A 108 -1.46 -18.75 3.64
CA TYR A 108 -1.66 -19.17 5.03
C TYR A 108 -2.19 -18.04 5.90
N LEU A 109 -1.67 -16.81 5.76
CA LEU A 109 -2.21 -15.64 6.45
C LEU A 109 -3.68 -15.40 6.05
N THR A 110 -3.99 -15.38 4.75
CA THR A 110 -5.37 -15.18 4.26
C THR A 110 -6.32 -16.22 4.84
N ARG A 111 -5.92 -17.50 4.85
CA ARG A 111 -6.72 -18.57 5.46
C ARG A 111 -7.00 -18.29 6.93
N ARG A 112 -5.99 -17.91 7.71
CA ARG A 112 -6.16 -17.62 9.14
C ARG A 112 -7.03 -16.39 9.38
N LEU A 113 -6.91 -15.35 8.55
CA LEU A 113 -7.78 -14.17 8.63
C LEU A 113 -9.24 -14.57 8.36
N VAL A 114 -9.50 -15.40 7.35
CA VAL A 114 -10.85 -15.90 7.07
C VAL A 114 -11.37 -16.75 8.23
N ASP A 115 -10.57 -17.67 8.77
CA ASP A 115 -10.97 -18.53 9.88
C ASP A 115 -11.37 -17.72 11.14
N VAL A 116 -10.71 -16.59 11.40
CA VAL A 116 -11.03 -15.70 12.55
C VAL A 116 -12.23 -14.79 12.26
N CYS A 117 -12.37 -14.30 11.02
CA CYS A 117 -13.35 -13.28 10.69
C CYS A 117 -14.65 -13.83 10.07
N GLN A 118 -14.77 -15.12 9.78
CA GLN A 118 -15.92 -15.69 9.05
C GLN A 118 -17.29 -15.45 9.70
N GLU A 119 -17.35 -15.24 11.01
CA GLU A 119 -18.59 -15.00 11.76
C GLU A 119 -18.98 -13.51 11.83
N LEU A 120 -18.14 -12.60 11.32
CA LEU A 120 -18.45 -11.17 11.24
C LEU A 120 -19.37 -10.89 10.05
N ILE A 121 -20.67 -10.82 10.36
CA ILE A 121 -21.76 -10.55 9.43
C ILE A 121 -22.51 -9.30 9.89
N ILE A 122 -23.08 -8.54 8.96
CA ILE A 122 -23.93 -7.39 9.31
C ILE A 122 -25.24 -7.85 9.91
N ASN A 123 -25.57 -7.33 11.08
CA ASN A 123 -26.84 -7.56 11.78
C ASN A 123 -27.82 -6.38 11.57
N ASP A 124 -29.05 -6.55 12.06
CA ASP A 124 -30.14 -5.57 12.00
C ASP A 124 -30.27 -4.76 13.31
N GLU A 125 -29.21 -4.66 14.12
CA GLU A 125 -29.27 -3.93 15.38
C GLU A 125 -29.15 -2.42 15.15
N ASP A 126 -30.16 -1.66 15.60
CA ASP A 126 -30.09 -0.20 15.62
C ASP A 126 -29.35 0.29 16.88
N VAL A 127 -28.10 0.71 16.66
CA VAL A 127 -27.21 1.25 17.68
C VAL A 127 -27.82 2.47 18.39
N PHE A 128 -28.68 3.24 17.72
CA PHE A 128 -29.28 4.46 18.27
C PHE A 128 -30.58 4.20 19.04
N ALA A 129 -31.29 3.10 18.79
CA ALA A 129 -32.55 2.78 19.47
C ALA A 129 -32.37 2.37 20.93
N THR A 130 -31.20 1.85 21.29
CA THR A 130 -30.96 1.23 22.61
C THR A 130 -30.92 2.21 23.79
N GLY A 131 -30.90 3.53 23.55
CA GLY A 131 -30.83 4.57 24.59
C GLY A 131 -29.53 4.60 25.40
N LYS A 132 -28.58 3.73 25.08
CA LYS A 132 -27.21 3.70 25.64
C LYS A 132 -26.33 4.72 24.92
N PRO A 133 -25.32 5.31 25.59
CA PRO A 133 -24.36 6.16 24.93
C PRO A 133 -23.57 5.36 23.90
N VAL A 134 -23.74 5.69 22.62
CA VAL A 134 -23.06 5.01 21.53
C VAL A 134 -21.55 5.30 21.59
N ARG A 135 -20.77 4.23 21.75
CA ARG A 135 -19.31 4.31 21.71
C ARG A 135 -18.87 4.61 20.29
N SER A 136 -17.81 5.39 20.17
CA SER A 136 -17.35 5.95 18.89
C SER A 136 -15.92 6.43 18.99
N VAL A 137 -15.31 6.64 17.83
CA VAL A 137 -13.90 6.98 17.69
C VAL A 137 -13.77 8.39 17.15
N TRP A 138 -12.80 9.15 17.67
CA TRP A 138 -12.42 10.45 17.11
C TRP A 138 -11.54 10.24 15.89
N VAL A 139 -11.95 10.81 14.76
CA VAL A 139 -11.09 10.99 13.59
C VAL A 139 -10.56 12.41 13.63
N GLU A 140 -9.26 12.53 13.90
CA GLU A 140 -8.56 13.80 14.00
C GLU A 140 -7.87 14.19 12.69
N ASN A 141 -7.52 15.47 12.56
CA ASN A 141 -6.82 16.05 11.41
C ASN A 141 -7.64 15.95 10.11
N ILE A 142 -8.92 16.35 10.17
CA ILE A 142 -9.77 16.43 8.99
C ILE A 142 -9.38 17.69 8.22
N ARG A 143 -8.36 17.55 7.39
CA ARG A 143 -7.79 18.64 6.59
C ARG A 143 -7.10 18.07 5.35
N GLU A 144 -6.78 18.95 4.42
CA GLU A 144 -6.02 18.58 3.22
C GLU A 144 -4.63 18.04 3.58
N ASP A 145 -4.11 17.16 2.72
CA ASP A 145 -2.74 16.68 2.83
C ASP A 145 -1.75 17.84 2.65
N GLU A 146 -0.79 17.95 3.58
CA GLU A 146 0.25 18.98 3.56
C GLU A 146 1.60 18.35 3.18
N THR A 147 2.57 19.19 2.82
CA THR A 147 3.92 18.69 2.50
C THR A 147 4.55 18.07 3.75
N GLY A 148 4.69 16.74 3.74
CA GLY A 148 5.25 15.98 4.86
C GLY A 148 4.21 15.45 5.87
N PHE A 149 2.92 15.72 5.67
CA PHE A 149 1.84 15.19 6.51
C PHE A 149 0.65 14.72 5.66
N ARG A 150 0.16 13.50 5.91
CA ARG A 150 -1.05 12.97 5.29
C ARG A 150 -2.13 12.73 6.31
N SER A 151 -3.31 13.29 6.08
CA SER A 151 -4.47 13.13 6.95
C SER A 151 -5.12 11.77 6.80
N HIS A 152 -5.07 11.19 5.58
CA HIS A 152 -5.66 9.90 5.21
C HIS A 152 -7.18 9.84 5.39
N ILE A 153 -7.87 10.97 5.16
CA ILE A 153 -9.33 11.09 5.30
C ILE A 153 -10.08 10.09 4.40
N GLU A 154 -9.51 9.75 3.24
CA GLU A 154 -10.06 8.81 2.26
C GLU A 154 -10.16 7.37 2.80
N THR A 155 -9.39 7.04 3.84
CA THR A 155 -9.44 5.72 4.49
C THR A 155 -10.04 5.77 5.90
N LYS A 156 -9.91 6.91 6.59
CA LYS A 156 -10.37 7.07 7.98
C LYS A 156 -11.82 7.53 8.08
N LEU A 157 -12.24 8.47 7.24
CA LEU A 157 -13.51 9.17 7.34
C LEU A 157 -14.51 8.74 6.28
N PHE A 158 -14.07 8.60 5.02
CA PHE A 158 -14.92 8.10 3.94
C PHE A 158 -15.58 6.78 4.34
N SER A 159 -16.86 6.59 3.95
CA SER A 159 -17.72 5.43 4.25
C SER A 159 -18.18 5.28 5.70
N ARG A 160 -17.75 6.15 6.64
CA ARG A 160 -18.14 6.06 8.06
C ARG A 160 -19.44 6.78 8.36
N THR A 161 -20.11 6.38 9.44
CA THR A 161 -21.33 7.04 9.94
C THR A 161 -20.99 8.01 11.07
N LEU A 162 -21.53 9.22 11.04
CA LEU A 162 -21.36 10.23 12.09
C LEU A 162 -22.07 9.80 13.39
N ALA A 163 -21.36 9.91 14.51
CA ALA A 163 -21.89 9.56 15.84
C ALA A 163 -22.64 10.72 16.52
N GLU A 164 -22.37 11.96 16.11
CA GLU A 164 -22.95 13.19 16.63
C GLU A 164 -23.16 14.21 15.50
N ASP A 165 -24.00 15.21 15.76
CA ASP A 165 -24.27 16.29 14.81
C ASP A 165 -23.00 17.13 14.60
N VAL A 166 -22.60 17.33 13.35
CA VAL A 166 -21.45 18.16 13.00
C VAL A 166 -21.96 19.47 12.42
N LYS A 167 -21.64 20.58 13.10
CA LYS A 167 -21.99 21.93 12.65
C LYS A 167 -20.87 22.50 11.80
N LEU A 168 -21.21 22.97 10.62
CA LEU A 168 -20.31 23.63 9.68
C LEU A 168 -20.25 25.14 9.96
N SER A 169 -19.21 25.79 9.44
CA SER A 169 -18.96 27.23 9.56
C SER A 169 -20.03 28.09 8.86
N ASP A 170 -20.69 27.55 7.84
CA ASP A 170 -21.80 28.18 7.11
C ASP A 170 -23.15 28.09 7.86
N GLY A 171 -23.20 27.38 8.98
CA GLY A 171 -24.39 27.15 9.80
C GLY A 171 -25.20 25.92 9.42
N SER A 172 -24.81 25.17 8.39
CA SER A 172 -25.40 23.87 8.06
C SER A 172 -24.96 22.79 9.06
N ILE A 173 -25.75 21.73 9.17
CA ILE A 173 -25.52 20.65 10.14
C ILE A 173 -25.65 19.32 9.43
N TYR A 174 -24.61 18.49 9.53
CA TYR A 174 -24.74 17.07 9.23
C TYR A 174 -25.27 16.36 10.47
N GLU A 175 -26.45 15.77 10.34
CA GLU A 175 -27.10 15.08 11.44
C GLU A 175 -26.36 13.79 11.80
N LYS A 176 -26.42 13.44 13.09
CA LYS A 176 -26.03 12.13 13.59
C LYS A 176 -26.67 11.02 12.75
N GLY A 177 -25.88 10.00 12.39
CA GLY A 177 -26.33 8.89 11.55
C GLY A 177 -26.11 9.12 10.05
N THR A 178 -25.65 10.31 9.64
CA THR A 178 -25.25 10.56 8.25
C THR A 178 -24.02 9.71 7.91
N ILE A 179 -24.08 8.99 6.79
CA ILE A 179 -22.94 8.29 6.22
C ILE A 179 -22.14 9.29 5.39
N VAL A 180 -20.84 9.37 5.64
CA VAL A 180 -19.93 10.28 4.96
C VAL A 180 -19.54 9.71 3.60
N GLY A 181 -20.11 10.29 2.54
CA GLY A 181 -19.72 10.07 1.15
C GLY A 181 -18.57 10.99 0.72
N GLU A 182 -18.36 11.09 -0.59
CA GLU A 182 -17.30 11.93 -1.15
C GLU A 182 -17.57 13.43 -0.93
N ASP A 183 -18.81 13.87 -1.19
CA ASP A 183 -19.22 15.26 -1.05
C ASP A 183 -19.17 15.73 0.41
N GLU A 184 -19.68 14.91 1.34
CA GLU A 184 -19.63 15.21 2.77
C GLU A 184 -18.19 15.22 3.29
N MET A 185 -17.34 14.29 2.85
CA MET A 185 -15.93 14.25 3.24
C MET A 185 -15.19 15.52 2.79
N VAL A 186 -15.38 15.94 1.53
CA VAL A 186 -14.76 17.16 0.98
C VAL A 186 -15.23 18.40 1.75
N THR A 187 -16.53 18.50 2.01
CA THR A 187 -17.12 19.61 2.78
C THR A 187 -16.54 19.67 4.19
N LEU A 188 -16.47 18.53 4.89
CA LEU A 188 -15.89 18.45 6.23
C LEU A 188 -14.39 18.77 6.26
N ARG A 189 -13.65 18.41 5.20
CA ARG A 189 -12.21 18.70 5.06
C ARG A 189 -11.92 20.19 4.88
N ASP A 190 -12.76 20.87 4.11
CA ASP A 190 -12.52 22.27 3.72
C ASP A 190 -13.12 23.27 4.72
N ASP A 191 -13.93 22.80 5.68
CA ASP A 191 -14.55 23.64 6.68
C ASP A 191 -13.58 23.98 7.85
N PRO A 192 -13.30 25.27 8.11
CA PRO A 192 -12.34 25.68 9.14
C PRO A 192 -12.82 25.43 10.58
N ALA A 193 -14.12 25.14 10.80
CA ALA A 193 -14.65 24.81 12.12
C ALA A 193 -14.50 23.33 12.48
N VAL A 194 -14.13 22.47 11.51
CA VAL A 194 -14.07 21.02 11.69
C VAL A 194 -12.62 20.54 11.72
N GLU A 195 -12.07 20.38 12.94
CA GLU A 195 -10.72 19.80 13.10
C GLU A 195 -10.75 18.28 13.29
N ARG A 196 -11.83 17.79 13.91
CA ARG A 196 -12.08 16.38 14.21
C ARG A 196 -13.57 16.08 14.19
N VAL A 197 -13.93 14.86 13.83
CA VAL A 197 -15.32 14.36 13.90
C VAL A 197 -15.38 13.04 14.63
N ARG A 198 -16.53 12.78 15.25
CA ARG A 198 -16.79 11.55 15.96
C ARG A 198 -17.58 10.60 15.07
N VAL A 199 -17.02 9.41 14.81
CA VAL A 199 -17.61 8.42 13.90
C VAL A 199 -17.88 7.11 14.61
N LEU A 200 -18.87 6.37 14.12
CA LEU A 200 -19.10 4.99 14.50
C LEU A 200 -18.02 4.08 13.88
N SER A 201 -17.70 3.00 14.58
CA SER A 201 -16.66 2.06 14.18
C SER A 201 -17.01 0.64 14.62
N PRO A 202 -16.66 -0.38 13.84
CA PRO A 202 -16.80 -1.78 14.28
C PRO A 202 -16.01 -2.08 15.56
N LEU A 203 -14.97 -1.30 15.87
CA LEU A 203 -14.17 -1.47 17.10
C LEU A 203 -14.93 -1.12 18.38
N THR A 204 -16.00 -0.32 18.27
CA THR A 204 -16.77 0.19 19.39
C THR A 204 -18.23 -0.26 19.37
N ASP A 205 -18.55 -1.21 18.50
CA ASP A 205 -19.89 -1.79 18.38
C ASP A 205 -20.19 -2.69 19.58
N ASP A 206 -21.39 -2.59 20.13
CA ASP A 206 -21.82 -3.34 21.31
C ASP A 206 -22.72 -4.54 20.94
N SER A 207 -22.83 -4.90 19.66
CA SER A 207 -23.62 -6.05 19.20
C SER A 207 -23.06 -7.37 19.73
N ASP A 208 -23.96 -8.28 20.14
CA ASP A 208 -23.57 -9.60 20.66
C ASP A 208 -22.97 -10.51 19.57
N GLN A 209 -23.48 -10.39 18.34
CA GLN A 209 -23.00 -11.14 17.17
C GLN A 209 -22.90 -10.25 15.94
N GLY A 210 -21.79 -10.35 15.23
CA GLY A 210 -21.55 -9.58 14.01
C GLY A 210 -21.22 -8.13 14.29
N VAL A 211 -21.64 -7.25 13.38
CA VAL A 211 -21.48 -5.79 13.50
C VAL A 211 -22.76 -5.11 13.00
N SER A 212 -23.18 -4.04 13.67
CA SER A 212 -24.29 -3.23 13.16
C SER A 212 -23.97 -2.54 11.84
N GLY A 213 -24.99 -2.38 10.99
CA GLY A 213 -24.86 -1.67 9.72
C GLY A 213 -24.37 -0.22 9.90
N ALA A 214 -24.81 0.45 10.97
CA ALA A 214 -24.41 1.82 11.28
C ALA A 214 -22.92 1.92 11.68
N CYS A 215 -22.39 0.98 12.48
CA CYS A 215 -20.98 0.97 12.87
C CYS A 215 -20.05 0.55 11.72
N TYR A 216 -20.52 -0.27 10.78
CA TYR A 216 -19.77 -0.55 9.55
C TYR A 216 -19.79 0.65 8.59
N GLY A 217 -20.99 1.16 8.28
CA GLY A 217 -21.21 2.30 7.38
C GLY A 217 -21.59 1.88 5.96
N MET A 218 -20.82 2.35 4.97
CA MET A 218 -21.09 2.13 3.55
C MET A 218 -20.39 0.87 3.01
N SER A 219 -21.05 0.14 2.11
CA SER A 219 -20.40 -0.88 1.28
C SER A 219 -19.55 -0.20 0.20
N LEU A 220 -18.24 -0.44 0.24
CA LEU A 220 -17.31 0.09 -0.75
C LEU A 220 -17.51 -0.51 -2.15
N ALA A 221 -18.23 -1.63 -2.27
CA ALA A 221 -18.54 -2.26 -3.55
C ALA A 221 -19.72 -1.60 -4.26
N THR A 222 -20.71 -1.11 -3.51
CA THR A 222 -21.96 -0.56 -4.08
C THR A 222 -22.08 0.95 -3.91
N GLY A 223 -21.29 1.57 -3.03
CA GLY A 223 -21.40 2.99 -2.67
C GLY A 223 -22.68 3.33 -1.90
N LYS A 224 -23.32 2.33 -1.29
CA LYS A 224 -24.58 2.45 -0.55
C LYS A 224 -24.42 1.95 0.90
N PRO A 225 -25.35 2.27 1.81
CA PRO A 225 -25.36 1.65 3.14
C PRO A 225 -25.23 0.13 3.04
N ILE A 226 -24.42 -0.46 3.91
CA ILE A 226 -24.20 -1.91 3.92
C ILE A 226 -25.50 -2.68 4.18
N GLU A 227 -25.70 -3.82 3.51
CA GLU A 227 -26.92 -4.61 3.65
C GLU A 227 -26.80 -5.64 4.78
N ILE A 228 -27.94 -5.96 5.41
CA ILE A 228 -28.03 -6.99 6.46
C ILE A 228 -27.67 -8.35 5.87
N GLY A 229 -26.86 -9.12 6.59
CA GLY A 229 -26.40 -10.44 6.16
C GLY A 229 -25.12 -10.42 5.31
N GLU A 230 -24.53 -9.26 5.02
CA GLU A 230 -23.28 -9.19 4.26
C GLU A 230 -22.09 -9.70 5.09
N ALA A 231 -21.29 -10.61 4.50
CA ALA A 231 -20.16 -11.27 5.16
C ALA A 231 -18.90 -10.40 5.19
N VAL A 232 -18.97 -9.28 5.90
CA VAL A 232 -17.92 -8.24 5.95
C VAL A 232 -16.59 -8.74 6.47
N GLY A 233 -16.57 -9.75 7.35
CA GLY A 233 -15.33 -10.35 7.82
C GLY A 233 -14.54 -11.09 6.74
N VAL A 234 -15.23 -11.81 5.86
CA VAL A 234 -14.59 -12.49 4.72
C VAL A 234 -14.06 -11.46 3.72
N ILE A 235 -14.83 -10.40 3.44
CA ILE A 235 -14.43 -9.30 2.56
C ILE A 235 -13.17 -8.62 3.11
N ALA A 236 -13.12 -8.33 4.41
CA ALA A 236 -11.95 -7.74 5.06
C ALA A 236 -10.72 -8.66 4.97
N ALA A 237 -10.89 -9.96 5.26
CA ALA A 237 -9.80 -10.94 5.18
C ALA A 237 -9.20 -11.04 3.76
N GLN A 238 -10.04 -11.03 2.73
CA GLN A 238 -9.60 -11.04 1.34
C GLN A 238 -8.90 -9.73 0.95
N SER A 239 -9.46 -8.59 1.36
CA SER A 239 -8.93 -7.26 1.08
C SER A 239 -7.53 -7.04 1.68
N ILE A 240 -7.21 -7.74 2.77
CA ILE A 240 -5.87 -7.72 3.39
C ILE A 240 -4.97 -8.81 2.78
N GLY A 241 -5.51 -10.01 2.57
CA GLY A 241 -4.76 -11.19 2.13
C GLY A 241 -4.30 -11.15 0.66
N GLU A 242 -5.14 -10.63 -0.24
CA GLU A 242 -4.79 -10.54 -1.67
C GLU A 242 -3.61 -9.58 -1.90
N PRO A 243 -3.60 -8.34 -1.36
CA PRO A 243 -2.43 -7.47 -1.45
C PRO A 243 -1.21 -8.06 -0.77
N GLY A 244 -1.36 -8.84 0.32
CA GLY A 244 -0.26 -9.58 0.94
C GLY A 244 0.45 -10.49 -0.06
N THR A 245 -0.32 -11.17 -0.92
CA THR A 245 0.21 -12.05 -1.95
C THR A 245 0.89 -11.21 -3.03
N GLN A 246 0.30 -10.08 -3.42
CA GLN A 246 0.91 -9.16 -4.38
C GLN A 246 2.21 -8.52 -3.86
N LEU A 247 2.29 -8.16 -2.58
CA LEU A 247 3.48 -7.62 -1.93
C LEU A 247 4.61 -8.63 -1.95
N THR A 248 4.32 -9.92 -1.73
CA THR A 248 5.32 -11.00 -1.84
C THR A 248 5.76 -11.30 -3.27
N MET A 249 4.90 -11.10 -4.28
CA MET A 249 5.28 -11.35 -5.68
C MET A 249 5.98 -10.14 -6.33
N ARG A 250 5.44 -8.93 -6.22
CA ARG A 250 5.93 -7.75 -6.98
C ARG A 250 7.26 -7.20 -6.49
N THR A 251 7.62 -7.35 -5.21
CA THR A 251 8.87 -6.80 -4.66
C THR A 251 10.11 -7.63 -5.00
N PHE A 252 9.98 -8.94 -5.25
CA PHE A 252 11.12 -9.85 -5.42
C PHE A 252 11.41 -10.25 -6.88
N HIS A 253 10.54 -9.88 -7.83
CA HIS A 253 10.72 -10.12 -9.26
C HIS A 253 11.60 -9.11 -10.00
N THR A 254 12.29 -8.21 -9.31
CA THR A 254 13.16 -7.19 -9.96
C THR A 254 14.46 -7.76 -10.57
N GLY A 255 14.61 -9.08 -10.65
CA GLY A 255 15.66 -9.73 -11.45
C GLY A 255 17.08 -9.50 -10.93
N GLY A 256 17.24 -9.33 -9.62
CA GLY A 256 18.54 -9.13 -8.98
C GLY A 256 19.07 -7.70 -9.02
N VAL A 257 18.33 -6.74 -9.59
CA VAL A 257 18.66 -5.31 -9.52
C VAL A 257 18.20 -4.77 -8.18
N ALA A 258 19.15 -4.25 -7.39
CA ALA A 258 18.82 -3.64 -6.12
C ALA A 258 18.27 -2.22 -6.34
N ALA A 259 17.05 -1.98 -5.86
CA ALA A 259 16.63 -0.63 -5.55
C ALA A 259 17.24 -0.26 -4.20
N ALA A 260 17.89 0.91 -4.11
CA ALA A 260 18.43 1.40 -2.86
C ALA A 260 17.29 1.64 -1.86
N GLY A 261 17.37 1.02 -0.69
CA GLY A 261 16.77 1.56 0.54
C GLY A 261 15.34 1.18 0.89
N ARG A 262 15.03 -0.10 1.11
CA ARG A 262 14.02 -0.46 2.11
C ARG A 262 14.44 -1.69 2.89
N ASP A 263 14.66 -1.49 4.19
CA ASP A 263 14.78 -2.54 5.19
C ASP A 263 13.54 -3.44 5.10
N ILE A 264 13.76 -4.73 4.88
CA ILE A 264 12.73 -5.73 4.51
C ILE A 264 11.84 -6.09 5.72
N ALA A 265 12.07 -5.49 6.89
CA ALA A 265 11.23 -5.61 8.08
C ALA A 265 9.84 -4.95 7.95
N ALA A 266 9.52 -4.26 6.83
CA ALA A 266 8.23 -3.56 6.65
C ALA A 266 7.19 -4.31 5.79
N GLY A 267 7.44 -5.58 5.41
CA GLY A 267 6.56 -6.35 4.52
C GLY A 267 5.57 -7.27 5.25
N LEU A 268 5.20 -8.38 4.60
CA LEU A 268 4.35 -9.44 5.16
C LEU A 268 4.78 -9.91 6.57
N PRO A 269 6.08 -10.05 6.92
CA PRO A 269 6.49 -10.45 8.27
C PRO A 269 5.97 -9.52 9.36
N ARG A 270 5.95 -8.20 9.12
CA ARG A 270 5.42 -7.23 10.10
C ARG A 270 3.91 -7.35 10.26
N VAL A 271 3.21 -7.59 9.15
CA VAL A 271 1.76 -7.81 9.16
C VAL A 271 1.43 -9.05 9.98
N VAL A 272 2.15 -10.16 9.75
CA VAL A 272 2.00 -11.40 10.52
C VAL A 272 2.30 -11.18 12.01
N GLU A 273 3.39 -10.48 12.32
CA GLU A 273 3.77 -10.17 13.71
C GLU A 273 2.67 -9.40 14.46
N LEU A 274 2.07 -8.39 13.80
CA LEU A 274 0.98 -7.59 14.36
C LEU A 274 -0.29 -8.43 14.59
N PHE A 275 -0.70 -9.24 13.61
CA PHE A 275 -1.89 -10.10 13.75
C PHE A 275 -1.71 -11.23 14.76
N GLU A 276 -0.48 -11.69 14.98
CA GLU A 276 -0.17 -12.72 15.96
C GLU A 276 0.20 -12.17 17.35
N ALA A 277 0.20 -10.84 17.52
CA ALA A 277 0.61 -10.18 18.76
C ALA A 277 1.96 -10.69 19.32
N ARG A 278 2.92 -10.96 18.43
CA ARG A 278 4.27 -11.39 18.81
C ARG A 278 5.06 -10.21 19.38
N THR A 279 6.06 -10.52 20.21
CA THR A 279 7.00 -9.50 20.68
C THR A 279 7.86 -9.00 19.51
N PRO A 280 7.99 -7.68 19.32
CA PRO A 280 8.81 -7.08 18.27
C PRO A 280 10.32 -7.31 18.45
#